data_AF-A0A952RGC8-F1
#
_entry.id   AF-A0A952RGC8-F1
#
_cell.length_a   1.000
_cell.length_b   1.000
_cell.length_c   1.000
_cell.angle_alpha   90.00
_cell.angle_beta   90.00
_cell.angle_gamma   90.00
#
_symmetry.space_group_name_H-M   'P 1'
#
loop_
_entity.id
_entity.type
_entity.pdbx_description
1 polymer ?
#
loop_
_entity_poly.entity_id
_entity_poly.type
_entity_poly.pdbx_seq_one_letter_code
_entity_poly.pdbx_strand_id
1 'polypeptide(L)'
;MKWLADNPSSDSVAALGRLADTDEKARAALEVRAAKGDVNAFLAAWTAVTRDAEWGTTFLRTSLADPLRAEGVATALPRKDLRLVPFIVDIENAVVRLSAGHRGSTVLSSLLASLGVPAHAAIERRLVDAKTRGAMCEAIATPEASGDAKSALLAVPSEARDHAACVTAVIDIAATENVVVDWLAISAEPGLLSVAAKSALPCPRVVAIWNKALAERPPESQPALAVPLKNSIARCGTALDPVLGELLGKAPRARATIVQAIDPFGAELAAMKQTCSALRSGAARNESAVVRERAEDALARGCAL
;
A
#
# COMPACT_ATOMS: atom_id res chain seq x y z
N MET A 1 -12.76 -7.87 -45.17
CA MET A 1 -11.68 -8.60 -44.45
C MET A 1 -10.30 -8.05 -44.76
N LYS A 2 -9.73 -8.22 -45.97
CA LYS A 2 -8.38 -7.69 -46.32
C LYS A 2 -8.22 -6.19 -46.02
N TRP A 3 -9.18 -5.37 -46.46
CA TRP A 3 -9.17 -3.92 -46.17
C TRP A 3 -9.11 -3.57 -44.67
N LEU A 4 -9.83 -4.32 -43.82
CA LEU A 4 -9.85 -4.07 -42.36
C LEU A 4 -8.51 -4.45 -41.70
N ALA A 5 -7.85 -5.49 -42.21
CA ALA A 5 -6.51 -5.86 -41.75
C ALA A 5 -5.45 -4.83 -42.18
N ASP A 6 -5.62 -4.24 -43.37
CA ASP A 6 -4.69 -3.28 -43.97
C ASP A 6 -4.91 -1.82 -43.47
N ASN A 7 -6.04 -1.51 -42.82
CA ASN A 7 -6.39 -0.17 -42.33
C ASN A 7 -6.65 -0.18 -40.80
N PRO A 8 -5.60 -0.04 -39.97
CA PRO A 8 -5.62 -0.40 -38.54
C PRO A 8 -6.20 0.69 -37.60
N SER A 9 -7.40 1.20 -37.89
CA SER A 9 -8.13 2.04 -36.92
C SER A 9 -8.71 1.20 -35.79
N SER A 10 -8.97 1.80 -34.61
CA SER A 10 -9.68 1.12 -33.50
C SER A 10 -10.99 0.47 -33.96
N ASP A 11 -11.73 1.17 -34.82
CA ASP A 11 -13.02 0.72 -35.34
C ASP A 11 -12.87 -0.46 -36.30
N SER A 12 -11.79 -0.47 -37.10
CA SER A 12 -11.46 -1.59 -37.98
C SER A 12 -11.18 -2.86 -37.17
N VAL A 13 -10.48 -2.74 -36.04
CA VAL A 13 -10.15 -3.87 -35.16
C VAL A 13 -11.38 -4.36 -34.42
N ALA A 14 -12.23 -3.45 -33.94
CA ALA A 14 -13.52 -3.82 -33.35
C ALA A 14 -14.44 -4.53 -34.36
N ALA A 15 -14.44 -4.10 -35.62
CA ALA A 15 -15.18 -4.77 -36.69
C ALA A 15 -14.63 -6.18 -36.98
N LEU A 16 -13.30 -6.35 -37.01
CA LEU A 16 -12.67 -7.67 -37.06
C LEU A 16 -13.09 -8.55 -35.88
N GLY A 17 -13.17 -7.98 -34.67
CA GLY A 17 -13.66 -8.66 -33.47
C GLY A 17 -15.10 -9.16 -33.57
N ARG A 18 -16.00 -8.43 -34.25
CA ARG A 18 -17.37 -8.90 -34.50
C ARG A 18 -17.41 -10.00 -35.56
N LEU A 19 -16.59 -9.90 -36.61
CA LEU A 19 -16.49 -10.93 -37.65
C LEU A 19 -15.89 -12.24 -37.10
N ALA A 20 -14.97 -12.14 -36.13
CA ALA A 20 -14.32 -13.27 -35.49
C ALA A 20 -15.30 -14.21 -34.75
N ASP A 21 -16.52 -13.76 -34.44
CA ASP A 21 -17.55 -14.64 -33.86
C ASP A 21 -17.88 -15.81 -34.80
N THR A 22 -17.86 -15.58 -36.13
CA THR A 22 -18.22 -16.57 -37.14
C THR A 22 -17.13 -16.86 -38.20
N ASP A 23 -16.06 -16.06 -38.28
CA ASP A 23 -15.00 -16.18 -39.29
C ASP A 23 -13.61 -16.41 -38.67
N GLU A 24 -13.03 -17.60 -38.92
CA GLU A 24 -11.69 -17.97 -38.45
C GLU A 24 -10.59 -17.08 -39.04
N LYS A 25 -10.75 -16.56 -40.25
CA LYS A 25 -9.75 -15.66 -40.85
C LYS A 25 -9.68 -14.35 -40.08
N ALA A 26 -10.80 -13.89 -39.52
CA ALA A 26 -10.83 -12.67 -38.70
C ALA A 26 -10.10 -12.91 -37.36
N ARG A 27 -10.24 -14.11 -36.77
CA ARG A 27 -9.44 -14.53 -35.60
C ARG A 27 -7.94 -14.56 -35.91
N ALA A 28 -7.55 -15.15 -37.05
CA ALA A 28 -6.15 -15.19 -37.48
C ALA A 28 -5.57 -13.77 -37.72
N ALA A 29 -6.37 -12.84 -38.26
CA ALA A 29 -5.95 -11.46 -38.40
C ALA A 29 -5.73 -10.76 -37.04
N LEU A 30 -6.58 -11.03 -36.05
CA LEU A 30 -6.40 -10.52 -34.69
C LEU A 30 -5.17 -11.11 -34.01
N GLU A 31 -4.88 -12.40 -34.20
CA GLU A 31 -3.66 -13.07 -33.70
C GLU A 31 -2.38 -12.41 -34.23
N VAL A 32 -2.31 -12.15 -35.54
CA VAL A 32 -1.16 -11.48 -36.15
C VAL A 32 -0.96 -10.07 -35.57
N ARG A 33 -2.04 -9.39 -35.19
CA ARG A 33 -1.98 -8.04 -34.61
C ARG A 33 -1.58 -8.09 -33.13
N ALA A 34 -2.13 -9.02 -32.36
CA ALA A 34 -1.72 -9.25 -30.97
C ALA A 34 -0.23 -9.65 -30.86
N ALA A 35 0.28 -10.47 -31.78
CA ALA A 35 1.70 -10.81 -31.85
C ALA A 35 2.62 -9.60 -32.09
N LYS A 36 2.09 -8.50 -32.65
CA LYS A 36 2.79 -7.22 -32.84
C LYS A 36 2.57 -6.25 -31.67
N GLY A 37 1.88 -6.66 -30.61
CA GLY A 37 1.60 -5.84 -29.44
C GLY A 37 0.43 -4.86 -29.60
N ASP A 38 -0.46 -5.06 -30.58
CA ASP A 38 -1.62 -4.17 -30.73
C ASP A 38 -2.69 -4.45 -29.65
N VAL A 39 -2.79 -3.53 -28.70
CA VAL A 39 -3.74 -3.57 -27.58
C VAL A 39 -5.20 -3.68 -28.03
N ASN A 40 -5.55 -3.14 -29.20
CA ASN A 40 -6.92 -3.20 -29.72
C ASN A 40 -7.35 -4.63 -30.06
N ALA A 41 -6.41 -5.54 -30.36
CA ALA A 41 -6.74 -6.95 -30.55
C ALA A 41 -7.23 -7.59 -29.25
N PHE A 42 -6.60 -7.24 -28.11
CA PHE A 42 -7.03 -7.70 -26.79
C PHE A 42 -8.33 -7.04 -26.35
N LEU A 43 -8.56 -5.76 -26.68
CA LEU A 43 -9.86 -5.10 -26.45
C LEU A 43 -10.99 -5.77 -27.25
N ALA A 44 -10.73 -6.14 -28.50
CA ALA A 44 -11.68 -6.89 -29.32
C ALA A 44 -12.00 -8.26 -28.71
N ALA A 45 -10.98 -8.99 -28.24
CA ALA A 45 -11.14 -10.26 -27.54
C ALA A 45 -11.91 -10.10 -26.22
N TRP A 46 -11.66 -9.05 -25.45
CA TRP A 46 -12.43 -8.74 -24.25
C TRP A 46 -13.90 -8.45 -24.55
N THR A 47 -14.16 -7.68 -25.60
CA THR A 47 -15.53 -7.40 -26.05
C THR A 47 -16.23 -8.69 -26.53
N ALA A 48 -15.48 -9.69 -26.98
CA ALA A 48 -16.03 -11.00 -27.32
C ALA A 48 -16.39 -11.81 -26.06
N VAL A 49 -15.55 -11.75 -25.02
CA VAL A 49 -15.89 -12.31 -23.69
C VAL A 49 -17.18 -11.69 -23.14
N THR A 50 -17.37 -10.38 -23.25
CA THR A 50 -18.60 -9.74 -22.76
C THR A 50 -19.85 -10.09 -23.57
N ARG A 51 -19.69 -10.71 -24.76
CA ARG A 51 -20.76 -11.27 -25.59
C ARG A 51 -20.85 -12.79 -25.51
N ASP A 52 -20.16 -13.42 -24.56
CA ASP A 52 -20.09 -14.87 -24.37
C ASP A 52 -19.55 -15.66 -25.58
N ALA A 53 -18.71 -15.02 -26.41
CA ALA A 53 -18.05 -15.69 -27.52
C ALA A 53 -16.79 -16.44 -27.05
N GLU A 54 -16.80 -17.77 -27.18
CA GLU A 54 -15.76 -18.67 -26.67
C GLU A 54 -14.34 -18.31 -27.16
N TRP A 55 -14.22 -17.86 -28.42
CA TRP A 55 -12.92 -17.50 -28.99
C TRP A 55 -12.23 -16.39 -28.19
N GLY A 56 -12.98 -15.43 -27.63
CA GLY A 56 -12.43 -14.34 -26.83
C GLY A 56 -11.76 -14.87 -25.55
N THR A 57 -12.42 -15.79 -24.86
CA THR A 57 -11.89 -16.45 -23.66
C THR A 57 -10.62 -17.23 -24.00
N THR A 58 -10.64 -18.04 -25.05
CA THR A 58 -9.49 -18.84 -25.49
C THR A 58 -8.31 -17.96 -25.91
N PHE A 59 -8.59 -16.87 -26.63
CA PHE A 59 -7.58 -15.91 -27.08
C PHE A 59 -6.89 -15.21 -25.89
N LEU A 60 -7.68 -14.73 -24.92
CA LEU A 60 -7.14 -14.04 -23.75
C LEU A 60 -6.36 -14.99 -22.84
N ARG A 61 -6.83 -16.22 -22.62
CA ARG A 61 -6.08 -17.22 -21.83
C ARG A 61 -4.75 -17.57 -22.47
N THR A 62 -4.76 -17.84 -23.78
CA THR A 62 -3.53 -18.10 -24.54
C THR A 62 -2.57 -16.91 -24.47
N SER A 63 -3.09 -15.69 -24.55
CA SER A 63 -2.28 -14.46 -24.51
C SER A 63 -1.75 -14.14 -23.11
N LEU A 64 -2.49 -14.44 -22.03
CA LEU A 64 -2.00 -14.35 -20.65
C LEU A 64 -0.92 -15.40 -20.36
N ALA A 65 -1.01 -16.56 -21.02
CA ALA A 65 0.01 -17.60 -20.94
C ALA A 65 1.28 -17.29 -21.76
N ASP A 66 1.28 -16.27 -22.63
CA ASP A 66 2.44 -15.83 -23.42
C ASP A 66 3.14 -14.65 -22.74
N PRO A 67 4.41 -14.81 -22.28
CA PRO A 67 5.17 -13.72 -21.66
C PRO A 67 5.28 -12.45 -22.50
N LEU A 68 5.26 -12.57 -23.84
CA LEU A 68 5.38 -11.43 -24.75
C LEU A 68 4.08 -10.65 -24.92
N ARG A 69 2.93 -11.23 -24.52
CA ARG A 69 1.60 -10.65 -24.72
C ARG A 69 0.87 -10.32 -23.44
N ALA A 70 1.20 -11.00 -22.33
CA ALA A 70 0.47 -10.90 -21.07
C ALA A 70 0.34 -9.46 -20.55
N GLU A 71 1.37 -8.63 -20.72
CA GLU A 71 1.32 -7.21 -20.35
C GLU A 71 0.36 -6.39 -21.23
N GLY A 72 0.35 -6.65 -22.55
CA GLY A 72 -0.58 -6.04 -23.49
C GLY A 72 -2.03 -6.44 -23.19
N VAL A 73 -2.26 -7.70 -22.81
CA VAL A 73 -3.56 -8.17 -22.32
C VAL A 73 -3.95 -7.43 -21.05
N ALA A 74 -3.09 -7.39 -20.04
CA ALA A 74 -3.35 -6.72 -18.77
C ALA A 74 -3.66 -5.23 -18.93
N THR A 75 -3.07 -4.58 -19.93
CA THR A 75 -3.34 -3.18 -20.29
C THR A 75 -4.73 -3.00 -20.90
N ALA A 76 -5.19 -3.96 -21.72
CA ALA A 76 -6.51 -3.91 -22.36
C ALA A 76 -7.67 -4.24 -21.41
N LEU A 77 -7.45 -5.12 -20.42
CA LEU A 77 -8.52 -5.61 -19.55
C LEU A 77 -9.01 -4.51 -18.58
N PRO A 78 -10.34 -4.36 -18.40
CA PRO A 78 -10.89 -3.35 -17.50
C PRO A 78 -10.52 -3.63 -16.04
N ARG A 79 -10.30 -2.58 -15.27
CA ARG A 79 -10.17 -2.69 -13.81
C ARG A 79 -11.54 -2.84 -13.16
N LYS A 80 -11.62 -3.57 -12.05
CA LYS A 80 -12.85 -3.75 -11.25
C LYS A 80 -14.01 -4.48 -11.97
N ASP A 81 -13.78 -5.12 -13.11
CA ASP A 81 -14.81 -5.92 -13.79
C ASP A 81 -14.77 -7.38 -13.30
N LEU A 82 -15.84 -7.81 -12.63
CA LEU A 82 -15.96 -9.16 -12.07
C LEU A 82 -16.06 -10.27 -13.12
N ARG A 83 -16.27 -9.94 -14.41
CA ARG A 83 -16.14 -10.91 -15.50
C ARG A 83 -14.71 -11.46 -15.65
N LEU A 84 -13.74 -10.84 -14.99
CA LEU A 84 -12.35 -11.31 -14.92
C LEU A 84 -12.13 -12.41 -13.89
N VAL A 85 -13.09 -12.70 -13.01
CA VAL A 85 -12.96 -13.75 -11.99
C VAL A 85 -12.53 -15.10 -12.58
N PRO A 86 -13.09 -15.59 -13.71
CA PRO A 86 -12.65 -16.83 -14.35
C PRO A 86 -11.22 -16.82 -14.91
N PHE A 87 -10.55 -15.66 -14.93
CA PHE A 87 -9.17 -15.47 -15.41
C PHE A 87 -8.17 -15.26 -14.27
N ILE A 88 -8.59 -15.25 -12.99
CA ILE A 88 -7.70 -14.95 -11.85
C ILE A 88 -6.46 -15.85 -11.84
N VAL A 89 -6.64 -17.16 -12.06
CA VAL A 89 -5.52 -18.12 -12.10
C VAL A 89 -4.57 -17.81 -13.26
N ASP A 90 -5.09 -17.45 -14.43
CA ASP A 90 -4.29 -17.10 -15.60
C ASP A 90 -3.48 -15.81 -15.34
N ILE A 91 -4.12 -14.79 -14.76
CA ILE A 91 -3.48 -13.52 -14.39
C ILE A 91 -2.42 -13.74 -13.31
N GLU A 92 -2.73 -14.53 -12.28
CA GLU A 92 -1.80 -14.87 -11.20
C GLU A 92 -0.56 -15.60 -11.73
N ASN A 93 -0.74 -16.58 -12.62
CA ASN A 93 0.36 -17.29 -13.27
C ASN A 93 1.21 -16.36 -14.15
N ALA A 94 0.59 -15.39 -14.81
CA ALA A 94 1.31 -14.37 -15.58
C ALA A 94 2.15 -13.47 -14.65
N VAL A 95 1.64 -13.06 -13.48
CA VAL A 95 2.40 -12.29 -12.48
C VAL A 95 3.66 -13.04 -12.06
N VAL A 96 3.54 -14.32 -11.69
CA VAL A 96 4.68 -15.16 -11.26
C VAL A 96 5.72 -15.32 -12.35
N ARG A 97 5.26 -15.46 -13.59
CA ARG A 97 6.15 -15.65 -14.74
C ARG A 97 6.93 -14.39 -15.07
N LEU A 98 6.25 -13.25 -15.08
CA LEU A 98 6.86 -11.95 -15.42
C LEU A 98 7.69 -11.36 -14.28
N SER A 99 7.47 -11.75 -13.03
CA SER A 99 8.26 -11.27 -11.90
C SER A 99 9.73 -11.69 -11.97
N ALA A 100 10.08 -12.73 -12.74
CA ALA A 100 11.47 -13.09 -13.01
C ALA A 100 12.19 -12.14 -13.99
N GLY A 101 11.45 -11.35 -14.78
CA GLY A 101 11.97 -10.59 -15.93
C GLY A 101 11.95 -9.05 -15.79
N HIS A 102 11.58 -8.51 -14.63
CA HIS A 102 11.50 -7.06 -14.32
C HIS A 102 10.51 -6.24 -15.17
N ARG A 103 9.73 -6.83 -16.10
CA ARG A 103 8.77 -6.12 -16.95
C ARG A 103 7.35 -6.68 -16.78
N GLY A 104 6.36 -5.80 -16.70
CA GLY A 104 4.93 -6.12 -16.81
C GLY A 104 4.22 -6.74 -15.59
N SER A 105 4.95 -7.15 -14.53
CA SER A 105 4.33 -7.76 -13.35
C SER A 105 3.43 -6.81 -12.54
N THR A 106 3.73 -5.51 -12.54
CA THR A 106 2.92 -4.49 -11.83
C THR A 106 1.56 -4.29 -12.49
N VAL A 107 1.46 -4.23 -13.82
CA VAL A 107 0.17 -4.02 -14.53
C VAL A 107 -0.79 -5.19 -14.29
N LEU A 108 -0.28 -6.42 -14.33
CA LEU A 108 -1.05 -7.63 -13.99
C LEU A 108 -1.44 -7.66 -12.51
N SER A 109 -0.52 -7.29 -11.61
CA SER A 109 -0.81 -7.19 -10.19
C SER A 109 -1.90 -6.15 -9.90
N SER A 110 -1.91 -5.01 -10.61
CA SER A 110 -2.97 -3.99 -10.51
C SER A 110 -4.32 -4.52 -10.97
N LEU A 111 -4.34 -5.40 -11.98
CA LEU A 111 -5.57 -6.06 -12.39
C LEU A 111 -6.11 -6.93 -11.25
N LEU A 112 -5.29 -7.80 -10.66
CA LEU A 112 -5.67 -8.62 -9.49
C LEU A 112 -6.15 -7.77 -8.31
N ALA A 113 -5.37 -6.75 -7.94
CA ALA A 113 -5.67 -5.87 -6.82
C ALA A 113 -7.01 -5.13 -6.98
N SER A 114 -7.48 -4.92 -8.21
CA SER A 114 -8.74 -4.25 -8.50
C SER A 114 -10.00 -5.12 -8.32
N LEU A 115 -9.87 -6.46 -8.26
CA LEU A 115 -11.01 -7.38 -8.31
C LEU A 115 -11.71 -7.63 -6.97
N GLY A 116 -11.12 -7.21 -5.85
CA GLY A 116 -11.69 -7.40 -4.52
C GLY A 116 -11.63 -8.85 -4.03
N VAL A 117 -12.61 -9.23 -3.20
CA VAL A 117 -12.69 -10.52 -2.48
C VAL A 117 -12.38 -11.75 -3.36
N PRO A 118 -12.87 -11.87 -4.61
CA PRO A 118 -12.55 -13.02 -5.45
C PRO A 118 -11.04 -13.24 -5.68
N ALA A 119 -10.23 -12.17 -5.67
CA ALA A 119 -8.78 -12.24 -5.87
C ALA A 119 -7.98 -12.29 -4.56
N HIS A 120 -8.63 -12.22 -3.39
CA HIS A 120 -7.99 -12.12 -2.08
C HIS A 120 -6.89 -13.17 -1.88
N ALA A 121 -7.21 -14.45 -2.07
CA ALA A 121 -6.26 -15.54 -1.86
C ALA A 121 -5.07 -15.49 -2.83
N ALA A 122 -5.27 -14.99 -4.06
CA ALA A 122 -4.19 -14.79 -5.02
C ALA A 122 -3.27 -13.63 -4.58
N ILE A 123 -3.86 -12.54 -4.10
CA ILE A 123 -3.12 -11.38 -3.56
C ILE A 123 -2.27 -11.80 -2.36
N GLU A 124 -2.82 -12.53 -1.39
CA GLU A 124 -2.08 -13.02 -0.22
C GLU A 124 -0.87 -13.87 -0.65
N ARG A 125 -1.06 -14.83 -1.56
CA ARG A 125 0.05 -15.64 -2.09
C ARG A 125 1.13 -14.79 -2.74
N ARG A 126 0.75 -13.73 -3.46
CA ARG A 126 1.68 -12.82 -4.14
C ARG A 126 2.39 -11.84 -3.20
N LEU A 127 1.77 -11.49 -2.08
CA LEU A 127 2.41 -10.71 -1.01
C LEU A 127 3.44 -11.53 -0.23
N VAL A 128 3.15 -12.79 0.06
CA VAL A 128 4.07 -13.66 0.81
C VAL A 128 5.27 -14.07 -0.04
N ASP A 129 5.09 -14.31 -1.34
CA ASP A 129 6.17 -14.66 -2.26
C ASP A 129 7.12 -13.48 -2.55
N ALA A 130 8.37 -13.61 -2.12
CA ALA A 130 9.41 -12.58 -2.25
C ALA A 130 9.63 -12.09 -3.70
N LYS A 131 9.39 -12.94 -4.71
CA LYS A 131 9.58 -12.56 -6.12
C LYS A 131 8.49 -11.63 -6.63
N THR A 132 7.27 -11.77 -6.11
CA THR A 132 6.09 -11.03 -6.60
C THR A 132 5.65 -9.91 -5.65
N ARG A 133 6.10 -9.96 -4.39
CA ARG A 133 5.72 -9.04 -3.32
C ARG A 133 5.84 -7.57 -3.70
N GLY A 134 6.98 -7.17 -4.26
CA GLY A 134 7.22 -5.78 -4.65
C GLY A 134 6.16 -5.25 -5.61
N ALA A 135 5.93 -5.98 -6.72
CA ALA A 135 4.94 -5.62 -7.74
C ALA A 135 3.51 -5.64 -7.20
N MET A 136 3.18 -6.57 -6.30
CA MET A 136 1.86 -6.64 -5.67
C MET A 136 1.64 -5.45 -4.73
N CYS A 137 2.64 -5.05 -3.95
CA CYS A 137 2.57 -3.88 -3.09
C CYS A 137 2.44 -2.57 -3.88
N GLU A 138 3.20 -2.41 -4.97
CA GLU A 138 3.03 -1.29 -5.90
C GLU A 138 1.62 -1.24 -6.48
N ALA A 139 1.07 -2.40 -6.89
CA ALA A 139 -0.29 -2.49 -7.39
C ALA A 139 -1.34 -2.10 -6.35
N ILE A 140 -1.19 -2.49 -5.08
CA ILE A 140 -2.12 -2.15 -4.01
C ILE A 140 -2.10 -0.65 -3.66
N ALA A 141 -0.97 0.04 -3.89
CA ALA A 141 -0.85 1.48 -3.71
C ALA A 141 -1.63 2.29 -4.77
N THR A 142 -2.06 1.66 -5.88
CA THR A 142 -2.77 2.36 -6.95
C THR A 142 -4.20 2.76 -6.57
N PRO A 143 -4.75 3.86 -7.13
CA PRO A 143 -6.14 4.28 -6.87
C PRO A 143 -7.20 3.24 -7.29
N GLU A 144 -6.87 2.37 -8.24
CA GLU A 144 -7.77 1.34 -8.74
C GLU A 144 -7.82 0.10 -7.86
N ALA A 145 -6.89 -0.04 -6.90
CA ALA A 145 -6.88 -1.15 -5.96
C ALA A 145 -8.16 -1.17 -5.11
N SER A 146 -8.70 -2.37 -4.90
CA SER A 146 -9.86 -2.59 -4.06
C SER A 146 -9.51 -2.42 -2.57
N GLY A 147 -10.52 -2.09 -1.75
CA GLY A 147 -10.33 -2.04 -0.29
C GLY A 147 -9.90 -3.39 0.29
N ASP A 148 -10.39 -4.49 -0.27
CA ASP A 148 -9.99 -5.86 0.11
C ASP A 148 -8.49 -6.11 -0.11
N ALA A 149 -7.93 -5.67 -1.25
CA ALA A 149 -6.49 -5.79 -1.51
C ALA A 149 -5.65 -4.99 -0.50
N LYS A 150 -6.10 -3.79 -0.12
CA LYS A 150 -5.46 -2.98 0.93
C LYS A 150 -5.55 -3.68 2.28
N SER A 151 -6.70 -4.23 2.63
CA SER A 151 -6.87 -5.02 3.85
C SER A 151 -5.96 -6.26 3.88
N ALA A 152 -5.81 -6.98 2.76
CA ALA A 152 -4.89 -8.11 2.65
C ALA A 152 -3.44 -7.70 2.95
N LEU A 153 -2.96 -6.57 2.42
CA LEU A 153 -1.62 -6.04 2.74
C LEU A 153 -1.41 -5.78 4.24
N LEU A 154 -2.45 -5.29 4.93
CA LEU A 154 -2.38 -5.04 6.37
C LEU A 154 -2.52 -6.33 7.22
N ALA A 155 -3.03 -7.41 6.64
CA ALA A 155 -3.30 -8.67 7.33
C ALA A 155 -2.18 -9.72 7.21
N VAL A 156 -1.31 -9.64 6.19
CA VAL A 156 -0.19 -10.59 6.04
C VAL A 156 0.81 -10.52 7.23
N PRO A 157 1.73 -11.48 7.39
CA PRO A 157 2.78 -11.37 8.41
C PRO A 157 3.70 -10.16 8.20
N SER A 158 4.36 -9.70 9.27
CA SER A 158 5.30 -8.57 9.24
C SER A 158 6.43 -8.76 8.23
N GLU A 159 6.90 -9.99 8.06
CA GLU A 159 7.98 -10.39 7.15
C GLU A 159 7.56 -10.28 5.68
N ALA A 160 6.26 -10.20 5.39
CA ALA A 160 5.74 -9.93 4.06
C ALA A 160 5.56 -8.42 3.80
N ARG A 161 5.52 -7.59 4.85
CA ARG A 161 5.44 -6.13 4.75
C ARG A 161 6.78 -5.41 4.79
N ASP A 162 7.85 -6.10 5.15
CA ASP A 162 9.20 -5.53 5.30
C ASP A 162 9.81 -5.00 3.99
N HIS A 163 9.27 -5.42 2.85
CA HIS A 163 9.74 -5.03 1.54
C HIS A 163 9.47 -3.54 1.28
N ALA A 164 10.46 -2.82 0.74
CA ALA A 164 10.40 -1.37 0.57
C ALA A 164 9.13 -0.88 -0.14
N ALA A 165 8.70 -1.55 -1.22
CA ALA A 165 7.45 -1.21 -1.91
C ALA A 165 6.19 -1.35 -1.03
N CYS A 166 6.15 -2.32 -0.11
CA CYS A 166 5.02 -2.52 0.81
C CYS A 166 4.99 -1.43 1.88
N VAL A 167 6.16 -1.08 2.41
CA VAL A 167 6.31 0.06 3.32
C VAL A 167 5.81 1.35 2.65
N THR A 168 6.27 1.64 1.42
CA THR A 168 5.80 2.80 0.65
C THR A 168 4.28 2.75 0.44
N ALA A 169 3.75 1.60 0.00
CA ALA A 169 2.32 1.42 -0.22
C ALA A 169 1.49 1.72 1.03
N VAL A 170 1.90 1.21 2.21
CA VAL A 170 1.17 1.50 3.47
C VAL A 170 1.21 2.99 3.80
N ILE A 171 2.33 3.68 3.59
CA ILE A 171 2.43 5.12 3.84
C ILE A 171 1.56 5.92 2.88
N ASP A 172 1.53 5.57 1.60
CA ASP A 172 0.71 6.24 0.58
C ASP A 172 -0.79 6.06 0.86
N ILE A 173 -1.21 4.86 1.26
CA ILE A 173 -2.58 4.59 1.68
C ILE A 173 -2.89 5.38 2.97
N ALA A 174 -1.98 5.38 3.95
CA ALA A 174 -2.13 6.15 5.18
C ALA A 174 -2.18 7.67 4.97
N ALA A 175 -1.74 8.20 3.81
CA ALA A 175 -1.88 9.60 3.48
C ALA A 175 -3.32 9.98 3.10
N THR A 176 -4.15 9.00 2.71
CA THR A 176 -5.52 9.25 2.23
C THR A 176 -6.59 8.56 3.09
N GLU A 177 -6.28 7.43 3.74
CA GLU A 177 -7.27 6.62 4.46
C GLU A 177 -7.07 6.59 5.98
N ASN A 178 -8.10 6.98 6.74
CA ASN A 178 -8.03 7.01 8.21
C ASN A 178 -7.94 5.62 8.84
N VAL A 179 -8.53 4.59 8.21
CA VAL A 179 -8.45 3.21 8.71
C VAL A 179 -7.00 2.71 8.76
N VAL A 180 -6.14 3.17 7.84
CA VAL A 180 -4.73 2.79 7.81
C VAL A 180 -3.92 3.61 8.83
N VAL A 181 -4.30 4.86 9.08
CA VAL A 181 -3.75 5.65 10.20
C VAL A 181 -4.04 4.96 11.54
N ASP A 182 -5.26 4.48 11.72
CA ASP A 182 -5.66 3.71 12.91
C ASP A 182 -4.91 2.39 13.04
N TRP A 183 -4.75 1.65 11.93
CA TRP A 183 -3.97 0.41 11.92
C TRP A 183 -2.50 0.67 12.23
N LEU A 184 -1.89 1.73 11.68
CA LEU A 184 -0.53 2.15 12.04
C LEU A 184 -0.42 2.42 13.54
N ALA A 185 -1.42 3.09 14.11
CA ALA A 185 -1.44 3.42 15.53
C ALA A 185 -1.51 2.19 16.44
N ILE A 186 -2.21 1.12 16.06
CA ILE A 186 -2.50 0.00 16.97
C ILE A 186 -1.68 -1.25 16.65
N SER A 187 -1.58 -1.62 15.39
CA SER A 187 -1.15 -2.96 14.96
C SER A 187 0.20 -2.98 14.26
N ALA A 188 0.63 -1.85 13.69
CA ALA A 188 1.89 -1.81 12.94
C ALA A 188 3.13 -2.06 13.79
N GLU A 189 4.15 -2.61 13.14
CA GLU A 189 5.46 -2.83 13.71
C GLU A 189 6.13 -1.48 14.03
N PRO A 190 6.93 -1.37 15.11
CA PRO A 190 7.63 -0.13 15.44
C PRO A 190 8.54 0.41 14.31
N GLY A 191 9.09 -0.50 13.49
CA GLY A 191 9.86 -0.12 12.30
C GLY A 191 9.04 0.70 11.30
N LEU A 192 7.78 0.31 11.06
CA LEU A 192 6.91 1.02 10.13
C LEU A 192 6.48 2.39 10.67
N LEU A 193 6.26 2.51 11.98
CA LEU A 193 6.09 3.81 12.64
C LEU A 193 7.31 4.70 12.49
N SER A 194 8.53 4.14 12.53
CA SER A 194 9.76 4.92 12.28
C SER A 194 9.85 5.42 10.84
N VAL A 195 9.32 4.67 9.87
CA VAL A 195 9.23 5.13 8.48
C VAL A 195 8.17 6.22 8.34
N ALA A 196 6.98 6.04 8.92
CA ALA A 196 5.93 7.07 8.93
C ALA A 196 6.42 8.38 9.56
N ALA A 197 7.25 8.29 10.61
CA ALA A 197 7.89 9.43 11.26
C ALA A 197 8.89 10.19 10.38
N LYS A 198 9.42 9.56 9.33
CA LYS A 198 10.42 10.11 8.40
C LYS A 198 9.90 10.37 6.99
N SER A 199 8.70 9.89 6.66
CA SER A 199 8.09 10.02 5.32
C SER A 199 7.50 11.41 5.02
N ALA A 200 6.74 11.53 3.94
CA ALA A 200 5.98 12.73 3.60
C ALA A 200 4.58 12.78 4.26
N LEU A 201 4.26 11.86 5.19
CA LEU A 201 2.95 11.82 5.83
C LEU A 201 2.67 13.15 6.58
N PRO A 202 1.52 13.82 6.34
CA PRO A 202 1.23 15.10 6.97
C PRO A 202 1.23 15.02 8.50
N CYS A 203 1.81 16.01 9.18
CA CYS A 203 1.89 16.02 10.64
C CYS A 203 0.53 15.81 11.36
N PRO A 204 -0.62 16.32 10.88
CA PRO A 204 -1.91 16.00 11.51
C PRO A 204 -2.24 14.49 11.53
N ARG A 205 -1.84 13.73 10.49
CA ARG A 205 -2.00 12.28 10.49
C ARG A 205 -1.03 11.59 11.45
N VAL A 206 0.19 12.09 11.54
CA VAL A 206 1.21 11.60 12.51
C VAL A 206 0.73 11.83 13.94
N VAL A 207 0.10 12.98 14.21
CA VAL A 207 -0.53 13.29 15.50
C VAL A 207 -1.65 12.30 15.82
N ALA A 208 -2.51 11.98 14.85
CA ALA A 208 -3.57 10.99 15.03
C ALA A 208 -2.99 9.59 15.36
N ILE A 209 -1.92 9.17 14.67
CA ILE A 209 -1.21 7.92 14.98
C ILE A 209 -0.74 7.93 16.44
N TRP A 210 -0.05 8.97 16.88
CA TRP A 210 0.55 9.00 18.21
C TRP A 210 -0.46 9.14 19.34
N ASN A 211 -1.51 9.95 19.13
CA ASN A 211 -2.59 10.09 20.09
C ASN A 211 -3.21 8.72 20.40
N LYS A 212 -3.49 7.95 19.35
CA LYS A 212 -4.09 6.62 19.48
C LYS A 212 -3.08 5.56 19.96
N ALA A 213 -1.86 5.55 19.43
CA ALA A 213 -0.84 4.56 19.79
C ALA A 213 -0.47 4.61 21.27
N LEU A 214 -0.21 5.81 21.79
CA LEU A 214 0.13 6.00 23.20
C LEU A 214 -1.08 5.77 24.12
N ALA A 215 -2.28 6.07 23.64
CA ALA A 215 -3.51 5.88 24.41
C ALA A 215 -3.99 4.44 24.42
N GLU A 216 -3.77 3.61 23.40
CA GLU A 216 -4.46 2.33 23.25
C GLU A 216 -3.52 1.11 23.19
N ARG A 217 -2.26 1.28 22.77
CA ARG A 217 -1.36 0.12 22.68
C ARG A 217 -1.09 -0.50 24.06
N PRO A 218 -0.95 -1.85 24.13
CA PRO A 218 -0.64 -2.54 25.37
C PRO A 218 0.69 -2.07 26.00
N PRO A 219 0.81 -1.99 27.34
CA PRO A 219 2.00 -1.50 28.03
C PRO A 219 3.31 -2.18 27.60
N GLU A 220 3.28 -3.48 27.33
CA GLU A 220 4.43 -4.28 26.89
C GLU A 220 5.00 -3.84 25.54
N SER A 221 4.19 -3.20 24.70
CA SER A 221 4.62 -2.69 23.39
C SER A 221 5.14 -1.24 23.43
N GLN A 222 4.84 -0.50 24.50
CA GLN A 222 5.15 0.92 24.64
C GLN A 222 6.65 1.26 24.58
N PRO A 223 7.58 0.47 25.18
CA PRO A 223 9.01 0.80 25.14
C PRO A 223 9.59 0.85 23.72
N ALA A 224 9.11 -0.02 22.82
CA ALA A 224 9.58 -0.08 21.44
C ALA A 224 9.18 1.16 20.61
N LEU A 225 8.27 2.00 21.12
CA LEU A 225 7.77 3.19 20.45
C LEU A 225 8.62 4.44 20.69
N ALA A 226 9.55 4.42 21.66
CA ALA A 226 10.33 5.60 22.03
C ALA A 226 11.15 6.17 20.85
N VAL A 227 11.82 5.31 20.09
CA VAL A 227 12.61 5.72 18.91
C VAL A 227 11.72 6.24 17.77
N PRO A 228 10.65 5.55 17.34
CA PRO A 228 9.72 6.11 16.36
C PRO A 228 9.10 7.44 16.80
N LEU A 229 8.75 7.59 18.09
CA LEU A 229 8.20 8.82 18.62
C LEU A 229 9.23 9.95 18.59
N LYS A 230 10.50 9.68 18.97
CA LYS A 230 11.59 10.65 18.85
C LYS A 230 11.71 11.20 17.43
N ASN A 231 11.70 10.32 16.42
CA ASN A 231 11.74 10.73 15.02
C ASN A 231 10.55 11.62 14.64
N SER A 232 9.37 11.32 15.19
CA SER A 232 8.16 12.09 14.93
C SER A 232 8.19 13.47 15.61
N ILE A 233 8.73 13.56 16.82
CA ILE A 233 8.95 14.83 17.54
C ILE A 233 9.91 15.72 16.75
N ALA A 234 11.01 15.18 16.24
CA ALA A 234 11.99 15.92 15.45
C ALA A 234 11.36 16.59 14.21
N ARG A 235 10.36 15.95 13.58
CA ARG A 235 9.68 16.48 12.39
C ARG A 235 8.41 17.29 12.69
N CYS A 236 7.62 16.85 13.66
CA CYS A 236 6.26 17.31 13.92
C CYS A 236 6.05 17.84 15.35
N GLY A 237 7.12 18.24 16.05
CA GLY A 237 7.11 18.62 17.47
C GLY A 237 6.01 19.61 17.85
N THR A 238 5.85 20.70 17.08
CA THR A 238 4.80 21.71 17.31
C THR A 238 3.38 21.12 17.23
N ALA A 239 3.14 20.19 16.31
CA ALA A 239 1.84 19.55 16.15
C ALA A 239 1.60 18.46 17.23
N LEU A 240 2.66 17.81 17.70
CA LEU A 240 2.61 16.78 18.73
C LEU A 240 2.53 17.34 20.14
N ASP A 241 2.99 18.56 20.39
CA ASP A 241 3.04 19.16 21.72
C ASP A 241 1.72 19.05 22.51
N PRO A 242 0.55 19.39 21.93
CA PRO A 242 -0.69 19.30 22.70
C PRO A 242 -1.04 17.87 23.11
N VAL A 243 -0.84 16.92 22.21
CA VAL A 243 -1.12 15.50 22.46
C VAL A 243 -0.16 14.93 23.50
N LEU A 244 1.14 15.24 23.40
CA LEU A 244 2.13 14.73 24.35
C LEU A 244 1.95 15.35 25.74
N GLY A 245 1.68 16.65 25.83
CA GLY A 245 1.35 17.32 27.09
C GLY A 245 0.10 16.73 27.75
N GLU A 246 -0.97 16.51 26.98
CA GLU A 246 -2.19 15.88 27.49
C GLU A 246 -1.96 14.45 27.99
N LEU A 247 -1.28 13.61 27.19
CA LEU A 247 -1.06 12.20 27.50
C LEU A 247 -0.08 12.00 28.65
N LEU A 248 0.91 12.88 28.84
CA LEU A 248 1.74 12.88 30.04
C LEU A 248 0.89 13.04 31.32
N GLY A 249 -0.15 13.87 31.28
CA GLY A 249 -1.09 14.04 32.39
C GLY A 249 -2.03 12.84 32.55
N LYS A 250 -2.67 12.40 31.46
CA LYS A 250 -3.84 11.50 31.49
C LYS A 250 -3.55 10.02 31.23
N ALA A 251 -2.40 9.67 30.65
CA ALA A 251 -2.07 8.30 30.26
C ALA A 251 -0.80 7.79 30.98
N PRO A 252 -0.89 7.31 32.23
CA PRO A 252 0.26 6.82 33.00
C PRO A 252 1.11 5.80 32.25
N ARG A 253 0.47 4.87 31.52
CA ARG A 253 1.14 3.83 30.72
C ARG A 253 2.07 4.36 29.62
N ALA A 254 1.85 5.58 29.13
CA ALA A 254 2.61 6.16 28.03
C ALA A 254 3.74 7.07 28.50
N ARG A 255 3.75 7.47 29.78
CA ARG A 255 4.67 8.50 30.31
C ARG A 255 6.13 8.14 30.10
N ALA A 256 6.54 6.93 30.49
CA ALA A 256 7.90 6.47 30.30
C ALA A 256 8.35 6.56 28.83
N THR A 257 7.50 6.12 27.90
CA THR A 257 7.77 6.19 26.45
C THR A 257 7.88 7.62 25.95
N ILE A 258 6.97 8.51 26.35
CA ILE A 258 7.01 9.93 25.96
C ILE A 258 8.31 10.58 26.48
N VAL A 259 8.63 10.38 27.75
CA VAL A 259 9.84 10.96 28.37
C VAL A 259 11.12 10.42 27.72
N GLN A 260 11.17 9.13 27.41
CA GLN A 260 12.33 8.53 26.72
C GLN A 260 12.48 9.01 25.28
N ALA A 261 11.39 9.32 24.59
CA ALA A 261 11.41 9.83 23.22
C ALA A 261 11.88 11.29 23.12
N ILE A 262 11.74 12.06 24.19
CA ILE A 262 12.21 13.45 24.24
C ILE A 262 13.74 13.48 24.16
N ASP A 263 14.26 14.38 23.33
CA ASP A 263 15.67 14.75 23.30
C ASP A 263 15.89 16.02 24.14
N PRO A 264 16.50 15.92 25.34
CA PRO A 264 16.77 17.07 26.20
C PRO A 264 17.64 18.15 25.55
N PHE A 265 18.39 17.77 24.51
CA PHE A 265 19.32 18.65 23.80
C PHE A 265 18.77 19.09 22.44
N GLY A 266 17.60 18.59 22.03
CA GLY A 266 16.94 18.96 20.79
C GLY A 266 16.32 20.35 20.87
N ALA A 267 16.41 21.11 19.79
CA ALA A 267 15.82 22.45 19.71
C ALA A 267 14.28 22.40 19.71
N GLU A 268 13.71 21.26 19.32
CA GLU A 268 12.27 21.05 19.20
C GLU A 268 11.58 21.10 20.57
N LEU A 269 12.23 20.58 21.62
CA LEU A 269 11.66 20.54 22.97
C LEU A 269 11.37 21.95 23.51
N ALA A 270 12.20 22.94 23.19
CA ALA A 270 12.00 24.33 23.61
C ALA A 270 10.71 24.94 23.04
N ALA A 271 10.22 24.44 21.90
CA ALA A 271 8.96 24.87 21.30
C ALA A 271 7.72 24.15 21.87
N MET A 272 7.90 23.07 22.64
CA MET A 272 6.84 22.19 23.14
C MET A 272 6.34 22.61 24.53
N LYS A 273 5.64 23.75 24.58
CA LYS A 273 5.21 24.40 25.83
C LYS A 273 4.30 23.53 26.69
N GLN A 274 3.37 22.78 26.08
CA GLN A 274 2.40 21.97 26.83
C GLN A 274 3.08 20.73 27.45
N THR A 275 3.98 20.11 26.70
CA THR A 275 4.81 19.00 27.16
C THR A 275 5.70 19.44 28.32
N CYS A 276 6.40 20.58 28.18
CA CYS A 276 7.20 21.15 29.26
C CYS A 276 6.36 21.50 30.50
N SER A 277 5.15 22.04 30.31
CA SER A 277 4.23 22.32 31.42
C SER A 277 3.84 21.04 32.17
N ALA A 278 3.48 19.96 31.45
CA ALA A 278 3.14 18.68 32.06
C ALA A 278 4.30 18.06 32.85
N LEU A 279 5.54 18.16 32.33
CA LEU A 279 6.74 17.71 33.04
C LEU A 279 6.97 18.52 34.33
N ARG A 280 6.85 19.86 34.28
CA ARG A 280 6.98 20.73 35.46
C ARG A 280 5.91 20.44 36.52
N SER A 281 4.71 20.05 36.10
CA SER A 281 3.63 19.60 36.99
C SER A 281 3.87 18.23 37.62
N GLY A 282 4.99 17.56 37.32
CA GLY A 282 5.40 16.33 37.96
C GLY A 282 4.86 15.07 37.30
N ALA A 283 4.56 15.09 36.00
CA ALA A 283 4.07 13.92 35.26
C ALA A 283 4.95 12.67 35.45
N ALA A 284 6.27 12.82 35.62
CA ALA A 284 7.21 11.72 35.81
C ALA A 284 7.48 11.35 37.29
N ARG A 285 6.87 12.00 38.29
CA ARG A 285 7.25 11.85 39.71
C ARG A 285 7.17 10.42 40.24
N ASN A 286 6.22 9.62 39.73
CA ASN A 286 5.99 8.24 40.16
C ASN A 286 6.60 7.20 39.21
N GLU A 287 7.46 7.62 38.29
CA GLU A 287 8.14 6.73 37.34
C GLU A 287 9.45 6.17 37.91
N SER A 288 10.07 5.25 37.16
CA SER A 288 11.39 4.70 37.51
C SER A 288 12.46 5.79 37.62
N ALA A 289 13.55 5.51 38.35
CA ALA A 289 14.65 6.47 38.52
C ALA A 289 15.20 6.98 37.17
N VAL A 290 15.38 6.08 36.19
CA VAL A 290 15.86 6.42 34.83
C VAL A 290 14.92 7.38 34.12
N VAL A 291 13.60 7.17 34.22
CA VAL A 291 12.61 8.06 33.58
C VAL A 291 12.60 9.42 34.28
N ARG A 292 12.72 9.45 35.61
CA ARG A 292 12.80 10.70 36.37
C ARG A 292 14.03 11.52 36.01
N GLU A 293 15.21 10.90 35.98
CA GLU A 293 16.46 11.55 35.56
C GLU A 293 16.33 12.13 34.14
N ARG A 294 15.76 11.37 33.21
CA ARG A 294 15.53 11.84 31.84
C ARG A 294 14.57 13.03 31.78
N ALA A 295 13.52 13.03 32.60
CA ALA A 295 12.59 14.15 32.70
C ALA A 295 13.25 15.39 33.33
N GLU A 296 14.12 15.21 34.31
CA GLU A 296 14.90 16.29 34.93
C GLU A 296 15.88 16.92 33.93
N ASP A 297 16.57 16.11 33.13
CA ASP A 297 17.42 16.59 32.03
C ASP A 297 16.61 17.40 31.00
N ALA A 298 15.45 16.89 30.60
CA ALA A 298 14.55 17.59 29.68
C ALA A 298 14.12 18.95 30.25
N LEU A 299 13.80 19.01 31.55
CA LEU A 299 13.44 20.25 32.24
C LEU A 299 14.60 21.23 32.32
N ALA A 300 15.79 20.76 32.69
CA ALA A 300 16.97 21.58 32.92
C ALA A 300 17.56 22.16 31.63
N ARG A 301 17.39 21.47 30.49
CA ARG A 301 18.11 21.78 29.25
C ARG A 301 17.20 22.28 28.13
N GLY A 302 16.09 21.61 27.87
CA GLY A 302 15.20 21.98 26.75
C GLY A 302 13.97 22.78 27.17
N CYS A 303 13.45 22.58 28.38
CA CYS A 303 12.37 23.40 28.95
C CYS A 303 12.89 24.56 29.82
N ALA A 304 14.13 25.01 29.63
CA ALA A 304 14.72 26.06 30.46
C ALA A 304 14.21 27.49 30.14
N LEU A 305 13.30 27.62 29.17
CA LEU A 305 12.67 28.86 28.73
C LEU A 305 11.19 28.97 29.17
#